data_AF-A0AAE5H647-F1
#
_entry.id   AF-A0AAE5H647-F1
#
_cell.length_a   1.000
_cell.length_b   1.000
_cell.length_c   1.000
_cell.angle_alpha   90.00
_cell.angle_beta   90.00
_cell.angle_gamma   90.00
#
_symmetry.space_group_name_H-M   'P 1'
#
loop_
_entity.id
_entity.type
_entity.pdbx_description
1 polymer ?
#
loop_
_entity_poly.entity_id
_entity_poly.type
_entity_poly.pdbx_seq_one_letter_code
_entity_poly.pdbx_strand_id
1 'polypeptide(L)'
;MLEDIKTLIGLTTDKEDSKLNIYISMAVTLIKNYLNNDLLDDQYIKDNYSTAITLIVTNAYECKRNGNNGNVKSITQGARSVTYGEDKAFCINDDIKSILPTPYVKMYY
;
A
#
# COMPACT_ATOMS: atom_id res chain seq x y z
N MET A 1 -11.88 8.84 4.39
CA MET A 1 -10.66 8.24 3.78
C MET A 1 -9.58 9.27 3.46
N LEU A 2 -9.80 10.23 2.55
CA LEU A 2 -8.74 11.22 2.23
C LEU A 2 -8.31 12.03 3.47
N GLU A 3 -9.28 12.46 4.28
CA GLU A 3 -9.03 13.17 5.54
C GLU A 3 -8.29 12.31 6.59
N ASP A 4 -8.66 11.03 6.69
CA ASP A 4 -8.00 10.10 7.60
C ASP A 4 -6.54 9.87 7.19
N ILE A 5 -6.29 9.73 5.89
CA ILE A 5 -4.94 9.62 5.32
C ILE A 5 -4.13 10.88 5.66
N LYS A 6 -4.68 12.09 5.43
CA LYS A 6 -4.03 13.37 5.78
C LYS A 6 -3.66 13.44 7.26
N THR A 7 -4.57 13.02 8.13
CA THR A 7 -4.36 12.98 9.58
C THR A 7 -3.20 12.05 9.95
N LEU A 8 -3.14 10.86 9.35
CA LEU A 8 -2.09 9.86 9.63
C LEU A 8 -0.69 10.30 9.16
N ILE A 9 -0.59 10.93 8.00
CA ILE A 9 0.69 11.42 7.45
C ILE A 9 1.10 12.81 7.98
N GLY A 10 0.25 13.45 8.78
CA GLY A 10 0.46 14.77 9.38
C GLY A 10 0.43 15.92 8.37
N LEU A 11 -0.34 15.79 7.28
CA LEU A 11 -0.55 16.87 6.32
C LEU A 11 -1.73 17.75 6.73
N THR A 12 -1.52 19.06 6.76
CA THR A 12 -2.56 20.07 7.08
C THR A 12 -2.98 20.90 5.88
N THR A 13 -2.44 20.62 4.69
CA THR A 13 -2.67 21.42 3.48
C THR A 13 -3.22 20.57 2.35
N ASP A 14 -4.17 21.12 1.59
CA ASP A 14 -4.82 20.44 0.45
C ASP A 14 -3.94 20.37 -0.82
N LYS A 15 -2.70 20.86 -0.75
CA LYS A 15 -1.78 20.91 -1.90
C LYS A 15 -1.39 19.53 -2.44
N GLU A 16 -1.45 18.50 -1.62
CA GLU A 16 -1.10 17.13 -2.00
C GLU A 16 -2.31 16.24 -2.32
N ASP A 17 -3.54 16.79 -2.32
CA ASP A 17 -4.77 16.02 -2.52
C ASP A 17 -4.79 15.28 -3.86
N SER A 18 -4.36 15.94 -4.93
CA SER A 18 -4.24 15.32 -6.25
C SER A 18 -3.28 14.13 -6.24
N LYS A 19 -2.19 14.21 -5.48
CA LYS A 19 -1.20 13.13 -5.35
C LYS A 19 -1.74 11.98 -4.51
N LEU A 20 -2.43 12.28 -3.40
CA LEU A 20 -3.11 11.27 -2.58
C LEU A 20 -4.19 10.54 -3.36
N ASN A 21 -4.97 11.24 -4.19
CA ASN A 21 -5.97 10.63 -5.06
C ASN A 21 -5.33 9.66 -6.07
N ILE A 22 -4.17 9.99 -6.64
CA ILE A 22 -3.41 9.06 -7.49
C ILE A 22 -2.99 7.82 -6.69
N TYR A 23 -2.50 8.00 -5.45
CA TYR A 23 -2.07 6.88 -4.60
C TYR A 23 -3.24 5.97 -4.21
N ILE A 24 -4.41 6.55 -3.94
CA ILE A 24 -5.65 5.80 -3.71
C ILE A 24 -6.00 4.95 -4.93
N SER A 25 -5.97 5.53 -6.15
CA SER A 25 -6.25 4.77 -7.37
C SER A 25 -5.26 3.62 -7.57
N MET A 26 -3.96 3.85 -7.31
CA MET A 26 -2.95 2.78 -7.38
C MET A 26 -3.21 1.67 -6.35
N ALA A 27 -3.58 2.03 -5.11
CA ALA A 27 -3.91 1.06 -4.07
C ALA A 27 -5.16 0.23 -4.43
N VAL A 28 -6.18 0.84 -5.02
CA VAL A 28 -7.38 0.13 -5.51
C VAL A 28 -7.00 -0.91 -6.56
N THR A 29 -6.20 -0.52 -7.56
CA THR A 29 -5.71 -1.45 -8.59
C THR A 29 -4.90 -2.59 -7.99
N LEU A 30 -4.05 -2.30 -6.99
CA LEU A 30 -3.25 -3.30 -6.29
C LEU A 30 -4.13 -4.34 -5.58
N ILE A 31 -5.15 -3.89 -4.84
CA ILE A 31 -6.10 -4.75 -4.13
C ILE A 31 -6.92 -5.57 -5.13
N LYS A 32 -7.38 -4.96 -6.23
CA LYS A 32 -8.14 -5.65 -7.28
C LYS A 32 -7.34 -6.81 -7.87
N ASN A 33 -6.07 -6.55 -8.21
CA ASN A 33 -5.16 -7.57 -8.73
C ASN A 33 -4.89 -8.66 -7.70
N TYR A 34 -4.75 -8.31 -6.42
CA TYR A 34 -4.54 -9.28 -5.35
C TYR A 34 -5.73 -10.21 -5.17
N LEU A 35 -6.93 -9.66 -5.08
CA LEU A 35 -8.16 -10.44 -4.95
C LEU A 35 -8.44 -11.31 -6.18
N ASN A 36 -7.81 -11.01 -7.32
CA ASN A 36 -7.94 -11.73 -8.59
C ASN A 36 -9.41 -11.87 -9.02
N ASN A 37 -10.18 -10.82 -8.78
CA ASN A 37 -11.60 -10.79 -9.06
C ASN A 37 -11.94 -9.56 -9.93
N ASP A 38 -12.09 -9.82 -11.22
CA ASP A 38 -12.35 -8.81 -12.24
C ASP A 38 -13.77 -8.22 -12.15
N LEU A 39 -14.66 -8.83 -11.35
CA LEU A 39 -16.03 -8.37 -11.10
C LEU A 39 -16.10 -7.33 -9.98
N LEU A 40 -15.03 -7.14 -9.20
CA LEU A 40 -15.01 -6.13 -8.15
C LEU A 40 -14.91 -4.74 -8.79
N ASP A 41 -15.93 -3.94 -8.57
CA ASP A 41 -15.93 -2.54 -8.96
C ASP A 41 -14.97 -1.73 -8.08
N ASP A 42 -14.37 -0.69 -8.66
CA ASP A 42 -13.41 0.16 -7.98
C ASP A 42 -14.09 0.90 -6.81
N GLN A 43 -15.39 1.22 -6.93
CA GLN A 43 -16.17 1.80 -5.85
C GLN A 43 -16.38 0.81 -4.71
N TYR A 44 -16.69 -0.46 -5.03
CA TYR A 44 -16.83 -1.52 -4.03
C TYR A 44 -15.54 -1.69 -3.21
N ILE A 45 -14.37 -1.64 -3.86
CA ILE A 45 -13.08 -1.75 -3.18
C ILE A 45 -12.87 -0.56 -2.22
N LYS A 46 -13.19 0.66 -2.66
CA LYS A 46 -13.06 1.86 -1.82
C LYS A 46 -13.96 1.80 -0.58
N ASP A 47 -15.17 1.29 -0.72
CA ASP A 47 -16.16 1.27 0.36
C ASP A 47 -15.88 0.17 1.37
N ASN A 48 -15.47 -1.03 0.92
CA ASN A 48 -15.29 -2.20 1.78
C ASN A 48 -13.85 -2.36 2.31
N TYR A 49 -12.85 -1.86 1.58
CA TYR A 49 -11.43 -2.04 1.92
C TYR A 49 -10.71 -0.71 2.18
N SER A 50 -11.45 0.32 2.61
CA SER A 50 -10.92 1.66 2.92
C SER A 50 -9.74 1.61 3.89
N THR A 51 -9.78 0.78 4.93
CA THR A 51 -8.68 0.59 5.89
C THR A 51 -7.40 0.08 5.23
N ALA A 52 -7.51 -0.91 4.34
CA ALA A 52 -6.38 -1.46 3.61
C ALA A 52 -5.78 -0.42 2.63
N ILE A 53 -6.64 0.35 1.96
CA ILE A 53 -6.23 1.46 1.08
C ILE A 53 -5.45 2.51 1.87
N THR A 54 -5.99 2.95 3.00
CA THR A 54 -5.33 3.93 3.88
C THR A 54 -3.95 3.43 4.30
N LEU A 55 -3.83 2.17 4.72
CA LEU A 55 -2.55 1.60 5.13
C LEU A 55 -1.53 1.56 3.97
N ILE A 56 -1.96 1.13 2.77
CA ILE A 56 -1.10 1.13 1.57
C ILE A 56 -0.61 2.54 1.25
N VAL A 57 -1.53 3.53 1.24
CA VAL A 57 -1.20 4.91 0.87
C VAL A 57 -0.26 5.55 1.87
N THR A 58 -0.49 5.35 3.17
CA THR A 58 0.38 5.84 4.25
C THR A 58 1.78 5.22 4.13
N ASN A 59 1.87 3.89 3.98
CA ASN A 59 3.16 3.20 3.82
C ASN A 59 3.92 3.69 2.58
N ALA A 60 3.22 3.86 1.45
CA ALA A 60 3.81 4.36 0.21
C ALA A 60 4.33 5.79 0.37
N TYR A 61 3.58 6.63 1.07
CA TYR A 61 3.94 8.01 1.33
C TYR A 61 5.18 8.10 2.24
N GLU A 62 5.20 7.35 3.34
CA GLU A 62 6.33 7.30 4.27
C GLU A 62 7.59 6.72 3.62
N CYS A 63 7.45 5.67 2.81
CA CYS A 63 8.57 5.08 2.07
C CYS A 63 9.21 6.12 1.12
N LYS A 64 8.39 6.89 0.39
CA LYS A 64 8.87 8.00 -0.43
C LYS A 64 9.49 9.13 0.40
N ARG A 65 8.86 9.52 1.51
CA ARG A 65 9.32 10.60 2.39
C ARG A 65 10.69 10.29 3.00
N ASN A 66 10.92 9.02 3.35
CA ASN A 66 12.19 8.53 3.89
C ASN A 66 13.22 8.21 2.79
N GLY A 67 12.97 8.59 1.53
CA GLY A 67 13.93 8.42 0.43
C GLY A 67 14.22 6.96 0.08
N ASN A 68 13.27 6.04 0.29
CA ASN A 68 13.46 4.59 0.23
C ASN A 68 14.52 4.04 1.22
N ASN A 69 14.96 4.81 2.22
CA ASN A 69 15.91 4.34 3.24
C ASN A 69 15.31 3.30 4.19
N GLY A 70 13.98 3.12 4.19
CA GLY A 70 13.31 2.05 4.91
C GLY A 70 13.51 0.66 4.29
N ASN A 71 14.07 0.59 3.08
CA ASN A 71 14.24 -0.66 2.34
C ASN A 71 15.48 -1.46 2.78
N VAL A 72 15.87 -1.35 4.05
CA VAL A 72 16.97 -2.13 4.60
C VAL A 72 16.40 -3.30 5.37
N LYS A 73 16.32 -4.46 4.71
CA LYS A 73 15.80 -5.71 5.28
C LYS A 73 16.69 -6.25 6.39
N SER A 74 18.00 -6.00 6.32
CA SER A 74 18.92 -6.23 7.43
C SER A 74 20.19 -5.38 7.32
N ILE A 75 20.73 -4.95 8.47
CA ILE A 75 22.02 -4.27 8.59
C ILE A 75 22.96 -5.17 9.38
N THR A 76 24.01 -5.70 8.75
CA THR A 76 25.06 -6.46 9.46
C THR A 76 26.32 -5.62 9.60
N GLN A 77 26.90 -5.57 10.80
CA GLN A 77 28.06 -4.73 11.13
C GLN A 77 29.37 -5.53 11.52
N GLY A 78 30.04 -6.26 10.59
CA GLY A 78 31.51 -6.55 10.55
C GLY A 78 31.96 -7.22 9.23
N ALA A 79 31.60 -8.48 9.07
CA ALA A 79 31.24 -9.04 7.77
C ALA A 79 29.96 -8.31 7.26
N ARG A 80 30.20 -7.08 6.80
CA ARG A 80 29.38 -6.02 6.14
C ARG A 80 28.13 -6.30 5.31
N SER A 81 27.29 -7.31 5.50
CA SER A 81 26.14 -7.48 4.57
C SER A 81 24.99 -6.52 4.88
N VAL A 82 24.65 -5.66 3.93
CA VAL A 82 23.39 -4.90 3.89
C VAL A 82 22.51 -5.55 2.84
N THR A 83 21.43 -6.21 3.29
CA THR A 83 20.42 -6.74 2.36
C THR A 83 19.34 -5.69 2.22
N TYR A 84 19.26 -5.10 1.04
CA TYR A 84 18.12 -4.26 0.70
C TYR A 84 16.90 -5.16 0.48
N GLY A 85 15.76 -4.77 1.05
CA GLY A 85 14.49 -5.41 0.75
C GLY A 85 14.10 -5.18 -0.71
N GLU A 86 13.17 -5.98 -1.20
CA GLU A 86 12.39 -5.62 -2.39
C GLU A 86 11.13 -4.86 -1.96
N ASP A 87 11.18 -4.06 -0.88
CA ASP A 87 10.01 -3.34 -0.40
C ASP A 87 9.69 -2.20 -1.35
N LYS A 88 8.84 -2.53 -2.32
CA LYS A 88 8.22 -1.58 -3.23
C LYS A 88 7.32 -0.68 -2.39
N ALA A 89 7.40 0.63 -2.62
CA ALA A 89 6.55 1.61 -1.94
C ALA A 89 5.05 1.26 -2.00
N PHE A 90 4.61 0.61 -3.08
CA PHE A 90 3.30 -0.02 -3.18
C PHE A 90 3.46 -1.54 -3.17
N CYS A 91 3.20 -2.17 -2.02
CA CYS A 91 3.19 -3.61 -1.88
C CYS A 91 2.10 -4.07 -0.91
N ILE A 92 1.65 -5.31 -1.07
CA ILE A 92 0.76 -5.97 -0.12
C ILE A 92 1.64 -6.76 0.85
N ASN A 93 1.94 -6.12 1.98
CA ASN A 93 2.65 -6.74 3.09
C ASN A 93 1.70 -7.65 3.90
N ASP A 94 2.24 -8.42 4.84
CA ASP A 94 1.45 -9.38 5.60
C ASP A 94 0.39 -8.71 6.49
N ASP A 95 0.64 -7.47 6.95
CA ASP A 95 -0.35 -6.67 7.68
C ASP A 95 -1.57 -6.37 6.80
N ILE A 96 -1.35 -5.93 5.56
CA ILE A 96 -2.44 -5.68 4.61
C ILE A 96 -3.18 -6.98 4.26
N LYS A 97 -2.46 -8.11 4.10
CA LYS A 97 -3.09 -9.42 3.86
C LYS A 97 -3.96 -9.87 5.03
N SER A 98 -3.62 -9.50 6.26
CA SER A 98 -4.42 -9.89 7.44
C SER A 98 -5.79 -9.20 7.49
N ILE A 99 -5.94 -8.06 6.80
CA ILE A 99 -7.16 -7.25 6.76
C ILE A 99 -7.96 -7.55 5.48
N LEU A 100 -7.30 -8.03 4.42
CA LEU A 100 -7.94 -8.41 3.17
C LEU A 100 -8.46 -9.85 3.20
N PRO A 101 -9.57 -10.14 2.50
CA PRO A 101 -10.02 -11.51 2.33
C PRO A 101 -9.03 -12.32 1.48
N THR A 102 -9.07 -13.64 1.63
CA THR A 102 -8.27 -14.56 0.83
C THR A 102 -8.57 -14.38 -0.66
N PRO A 103 -7.53 -14.32 -1.51
CA PRO A 103 -7.70 -14.06 -2.94
C PRO A 103 -8.41 -15.20 -3.66
N TYR A 104 -9.14 -14.89 -4.73
CA TYR A 104 -9.82 -15.90 -5.53
C TYR A 104 -8.82 -16.75 -6.32
N VAL A 105 -8.89 -18.07 -6.14
CA VAL A 105 -8.08 -19.02 -6.92
C VAL A 105 -8.79 -19.26 -8.26
N LYS A 106 -8.19 -18.78 -9.35
CA LYS A 106 -8.63 -19.15 -10.71
C LYS A 106 -8.25 -20.61 -10.93
N MET A 107 -9.23 -21.51 -10.89
CA MET A 107 -9.07 -22.88 -11.41
C MET A 107 -9.06 -22.80 -12.93
N TYR A 108 -7.92 -23.10 -13.55
CA TYR A 108 -7.85 -23.38 -14.97
C TYR A 108 -8.34 -24.82 -15.17
N TYR A 109 -9.38 -25.01 -15.99
CA TYR A 109 -9.84 -26.32 -16.46
C TYR A 109 -9.53 -26.46 -17.95
#